data_AF-A0A7W0A1L5-F1
#
_entry.id   AF-A0A7W0A1L5-F1
#
_cell.length_a   1.000
_cell.length_b   1.000
_cell.length_c   1.000
_cell.angle_alpha   90.00
_cell.angle_beta   90.00
_cell.angle_gamma   90.00
#
_symmetry.space_group_name_H-M   'P 1'
#
loop_
_entity.id
_entity.type
_entity.pdbx_description
1 polymer ?
#
loop_
_entity_poly.entity_id
_entity_poly.type
_entity_poly.pdbx_seq_one_letter_code
_entity_poly.pdbx_strand_id
1 'polypeptide(L)' 'MSKAQDTKNEALRITETVPEEVWYWAAIGSILLSAGLKISGRDNAAIFVGQWPPTFLLFGLFGRLLRPSK' A
#
# COMPACT_ATOMS: atom_id res chain seq x y z
N MET A 1 -16.68 37.60 -5.12
CA MET A 1 -16.75 36.20 -5.60
C MET A 1 -15.37 35.53 -5.55
N SER A 2 -14.68 35.49 -4.39
CA SER A 2 -13.28 35.04 -4.29
C SER A 2 -12.98 34.16 -3.07
N LYS A 3 -14.00 33.60 -2.40
CA LYS A 3 -13.81 32.66 -1.27
C LYS A 3 -14.27 31.23 -1.58
N ALA A 4 -14.96 31.02 -2.70
CA ALA A 4 -15.46 29.69 -3.10
C ALA A 4 -14.47 28.92 -4.00
N GLN A 5 -13.45 29.59 -4.55
CA GLN A 5 -12.43 28.96 -5.40
C GLN A 5 -11.21 28.49 -4.61
N ASP A 6 -10.78 29.20 -3.55
CA ASP A 6 -9.67 28.74 -2.69
C ASP A 6 -9.99 27.43 -1.96
N THR A 7 -11.18 27.29 -1.39
CA THR A 7 -11.59 26.06 -0.69
C THR A 7 -11.68 24.84 -1.63
N LYS A 8 -11.93 25.05 -2.94
CA LYS A 8 -11.88 23.98 -3.94
C LYS A 8 -10.44 23.61 -4.30
N ASN A 9 -9.53 24.58 -4.38
CA ASN A 9 -8.12 24.33 -4.70
C ASN A 9 -7.32 23.74 -3.53
N GLU A 10 -7.76 23.94 -2.29
CA GLU A 10 -7.21 23.29 -1.09
C GLU A 10 -7.65 21.81 -0.99
N ALA A 11 -8.86 21.48 -1.46
CA ALA A 11 -9.40 20.12 -1.45
C ALA A 11 -9.08 19.29 -2.72
N LEU A 12 -8.69 19.93 -3.83
CA LEU A 12 -8.24 19.25 -5.05
C LEU A 12 -6.77 18.78 -4.99
N ARG A 13 -6.03 19.19 -3.95
CA ARG A 13 -4.73 18.61 -3.59
C ARG A 13 -4.84 17.29 -2.83
N ILE A 14 -6.06 16.78 -2.62
CA ILE A 14 -6.27 15.41 -2.18
C ILE A 14 -6.03 14.51 -3.39
N THR A 15 -4.75 14.43 -3.76
CA THR A 15 -4.13 13.14 -4.00
C THR A 15 -4.84 12.33 -5.08
N GLU A 16 -4.76 12.80 -6.33
CA GLU A 16 -4.72 11.91 -7.52
C GLU A 16 -3.48 10.99 -7.52
N THR A 17 -2.80 10.88 -6.40
CA THR A 17 -1.77 9.89 -6.13
C THR A 17 -2.51 8.59 -5.89
N VAL A 18 -2.43 7.72 -6.88
CA VAL A 18 -2.85 6.32 -6.80
C VAL A 18 -2.55 5.77 -5.40
N PRO A 19 -3.48 5.03 -4.77
CA PRO A 19 -3.30 4.48 -3.43
C PRO A 19 -2.30 3.31 -3.48
N GLU A 20 -1.06 3.59 -3.88
CA GLU A 20 0.07 2.67 -3.88
C GLU A 20 0.42 2.26 -2.44
N GLU A 21 0.09 3.11 -1.47
CA GLU A 21 0.19 2.84 -0.04
C GLU A 21 -0.57 1.58 0.38
N VAL A 22 -1.70 1.23 -0.26
CA VAL A 22 -2.47 0.03 0.10
C VAL A 22 -1.64 -1.24 -0.08
N TRP A 23 -0.87 -1.33 -1.17
CA TRP A 23 -0.01 -2.48 -1.44
C TRP A 23 1.19 -2.53 -0.49
N TYR A 24 1.75 -1.38 -0.12
CA TYR A 24 2.80 -1.29 0.90
C TYR A 24 2.27 -1.69 2.28
N TRP A 25 1.10 -1.21 2.68
CA TRP A 25 0.45 -1.60 3.94
C TRP A 25 0.07 -3.09 3.96
N ALA A 26 -0.34 -3.66 2.82
CA ALA A 26 -0.57 -5.10 2.70
C ALA A 26 0.71 -5.91 2.88
N ALA A 27 1.82 -5.47 2.27
CA ALA A 27 3.13 -6.10 2.44
C ALA A 27 3.60 -6.04 3.90
N ILE A 28 3.50 -4.87 4.54
CA ILE A 28 3.84 -4.67 5.95
C ILE A 28 2.93 -5.51 6.85
N GLY A 29 1.62 -5.52 6.58
CA GLY A 29 0.65 -6.34 7.32
C GLY A 29 0.98 -7.83 7.24
N SER A 30 1.42 -8.32 6.08
CA SER A 30 1.86 -9.71 5.90
C SER A 30 3.11 -10.04 6.73
N ILE A 31 4.07 -9.11 6.79
CA ILE A 31 5.29 -9.26 7.62
C ILE A 31 4.91 -9.32 9.11
N LEU A 32 4.08 -8.39 9.57
CA LEU A 32 3.65 -8.32 10.98
C LEU A 32 2.80 -9.54 11.36
N LEU A 33 1.91 -9.98 10.48
CA LEU A 33 1.10 -11.17 10.70
C LEU A 33 1.95 -12.44 10.76
N SER A 34 2.95 -12.55 9.87
CA SER A 34 3.94 -13.63 9.91
C SER A 34 4.73 -13.64 11.22
N ALA A 35 5.22 -12.48 11.67
CA ALA A 35 5.91 -12.36 12.94
C ALA A 35 5.02 -12.75 14.13
N GLY A 36 3.75 -12.30 14.15
CA GLY A 36 2.79 -12.69 15.18
C GLY A 36 2.50 -14.19 15.20
N LEU A 37 2.36 -14.82 14.03
CA LEU A 37 2.18 -16.26 13.90
C LEU A 37 3.42 -17.04 14.35
N LYS A 38 4.62 -16.52 14.07
CA LYS A 38 5.90 -17.10 14.49
C LYS A 38 6.03 -17.11 16.01
N ILE A 39 5.69 -15.99 16.66
CA ILE A 39 5.68 -15.87 18.13
C ILE A 39 4.62 -16.78 18.75
N SER A 40 3.51 -17.02 18.05
CA SER A 40 2.44 -17.93 18.48
C SER A 40 2.75 -19.41 18.26
N GLY A 41 3.96 -19.77 17.82
CA GLY A 41 4.37 -21.16 17.56
C GLY A 41 3.80 -21.79 16.28
N ARG A 42 3.18 -20.99 15.39
CA ARG A 42 2.61 -21.46 14.12
C ARG A 42 3.59 -21.25 12.96
N ASP A 43 4.70 -21.98 12.99
CA ASP A 43 5.82 -21.81 12.05
C ASP A 43 5.42 -21.95 10.57
N ASN A 44 4.67 -22.99 10.22
CA ASN A 44 4.27 -23.24 8.83
C ASN A 44 3.38 -22.11 8.30
N ALA A 45 2.46 -21.60 9.13
CA ALA A 45 1.61 -20.47 8.76
C ALA A 45 2.42 -19.16 8.69
N ALA A 46 3.38 -18.97 9.60
CA ALA A 46 4.26 -17.81 9.58
C ALA A 46 5.10 -17.75 8.29
N ILE A 47 5.70 -18.87 7.87
CA ILE A 47 6.47 -18.95 6.62
C ILE A 47 5.55 -18.75 5.42
N PHE A 48 4.38 -19.40 5.43
CA PHE A 48 3.41 -19.26 4.35
C PHE A 48 2.93 -17.81 4.19
N VAL A 49 2.69 -17.07 5.28
CA VAL A 49 2.27 -15.66 5.20
C VAL A 49 3.46 -14.72 4.93
N GLY A 50 4.64 -15.05 5.46
CA GLY A 50 5.85 -14.23 5.34
C GLY A 50 6.45 -14.15 3.93
N GLN A 51 6.07 -15.05 3.03
CA GLN A 51 6.54 -15.07 1.64
C GLN A 51 5.72 -14.21 0.66
N TRP A 52 4.54 -13.71 1.07
CA TRP A 52 3.66 -12.89 0.22
C TRP A 52 4.01 -11.38 0.08
N PRO A 53 4.86 -10.74 0.93
CA PRO A 53 5.21 -9.32 0.74
C PRO A 53 5.74 -8.97 -0.67
N PRO A 54 6.64 -9.77 -1.30
CA PRO A 54 7.10 -9.50 -2.66
C PRO A 54 5.98 -9.47 -3.70
N THR A 55 4.94 -10.31 -3.55
CA THR A 55 3.79 -10.35 -4.46
C THR A 55 3.00 -9.05 -4.39
N PHE A 56 2.67 -8.58 -3.18
CA PHE A 56 1.95 -7.31 -2.98
C PHE A 56 2.74 -6.12 -3.53
N LEU A 57 4.05 -6.09 -3.26
CA LEU A 57 4.93 -5.04 -3.77
C LEU A 57 5.03 -5.06 -5.30
N LEU A 58 5.09 -6.24 -5.93
CA LEU A 58 5.13 -6.36 -7.38
C LEU A 58 3.85 -5.81 -8.03
N PHE A 59 2.67 -6.11 -7.46
CA PHE A 59 1.40 -5.55 -7.93
C PHE A 59 1.35 -4.02 -7.79
N GLY A 60 1.77 -3.48 -6.64
CA GLY A 60 1.84 -2.03 -6.43
C GLY A 60 2.81 -1.33 -7.38
N LEU A 61 4.01 -1.91 -7.54
CA LEU A 61 5.04 -1.39 -8.43
C LEU A 61 4.62 -1.46 -9.90
N PHE A 62 3.92 -2.53 -10.31
CA PHE A 62 3.41 -2.68 -11.68
C PHE A 62 2.43 -1.56 -12.04
N GLY A 63 1.51 -1.21 -11.14
CA GLY A 63 0.59 -0.09 -11.33
C GLY A 63 1.30 1.27 -11.48
N ARG A 64 2.51 1.42 -10.93
CA ARG A 64 3.36 2.61 -11.08
C ARG A 64 4.20 2.58 -12.35
N LEU A 65 4.75 1.42 -12.72
CA LEU A 65 5.55 1.23 -13.96
C LEU A 65 4.73 1.49 -15.22
N LEU A 66 3.43 1.15 -15.19
CA LEU A 66 2.51 1.38 -16.29
C LEU A 66 1.95 2.80 -16.34
N ARG A 67 2.20 3.66 -15.35
CA ARG A 67 1.83 5.07 -15.46
C ARG A 67 2.79 5.73 -16.46
N PRO A 68 2.31 6.17 -17.65
CA PRO A 68 3.15 6.93 -18.54
C PRO A 68 3.53 8.24 -17.84
N SER A 69 4.83 8.48 -17.75
CA SER A 69 5.41 9.79 -17.42
C SER A 69 4.79 10.83 -18.34
N LYS A 70 3.84 11.64 -17.83
CA LYS A 70 3.44 12.89 -18.49
C LYS A 70 4.48 13.96 -18.21
#